data_AF-Q6ZXN2-F1
#
_entry.id   AF-Q6ZXN2-F1
#
_cell.length_a   1.000
_cell.length_b   1.000
_cell.length_c   1.000
_cell.angle_alpha   90.00
_cell.angle_beta   90.00
_cell.angle_gamma   90.00
#
_symmetry.space_group_name_H-M   'P 1'
#
loop_
_entity.id
_entity.type
_entity.pdbx_description
1 polymer ?
#
loop_
_entity_poly.entity_id
_entity_poly.type
_entity_poly.pdbx_seq_one_letter_code
_entity_poly.pdbx_strand_id
1 'polypeptide(L)'
;TLSESLPIETPYGAPSAPLQRGRYAGREVLFLARHGHPHRFPPHQVNYRANLWALKQAGAEAVIAVNAVGGIHAAMGTGHLCVPHQLIDYTSGREHTYFAGDIEHVT
;
A
#
# COMPACT_ATOMS: atom_id res chain seq x y z
N THR A 1 10.07 7.79 15.45
CA THR A 1 9.13 8.85 15.85
C THR A 1 8.44 9.41 14.62
N LEU A 2 7.11 9.52 14.65
CA LEU A 2 6.34 10.23 13.63
C LEU A 2 6.46 11.74 13.87
N SER A 3 6.56 12.52 12.80
CA SER A 3 6.79 13.96 12.86
C SER A 3 5.74 14.78 12.12
N GLU A 4 5.18 14.24 11.03
CA GLU A 4 4.35 15.02 10.11
C GLU A 4 3.28 14.14 9.47
N SER A 5 2.08 14.70 9.28
CA SER A 5 1.00 14.10 8.52
C SER A 5 0.83 14.85 7.20
N LEU A 6 1.04 14.14 6.09
CA LEU A 6 1.06 14.68 4.73
C LEU A 6 -0.25 14.36 4.00
N PRO A 7 -1.15 15.33 3.79
CA PRO A 7 -2.25 15.17 2.85
C PRO A 7 -1.68 15.22 1.43
N ILE A 8 -1.84 14.14 0.67
CA ILE A 8 -1.36 14.05 -0.71
C ILE A 8 -2.54 13.80 -1.63
N GLU A 9 -2.72 14.70 -2.59
CA GLU A 9 -3.64 14.52 -3.70
C GLU A 9 -3.01 13.65 -4.79
N THR A 10 -3.83 12.81 -5.42
CA THR A 10 -3.37 11.95 -6.51
C THR A 10 -4.35 12.01 -7.68
N PRO A 11 -3.88 11.79 -8.92
CA PRO A 11 -4.74 11.68 -10.09
C PRO A 11 -5.76 10.53 -10.00
N TYR A 12 -5.57 9.59 -9.06
CA TYR A 12 -6.43 8.41 -8.87
C TYR A 12 -7.41 8.58 -7.71
N GLY A 13 -7.58 9.80 -7.19
CA GLY A 13 -8.40 10.10 -6.03
C GLY A 13 -7.63 10.07 -4.71
N ALA A 14 -8.36 10.01 -3.59
CA ALA A 14 -7.75 10.08 -2.27
C ALA A 14 -7.04 8.77 -1.89
N PRO A 15 -5.85 8.85 -1.24
CA PRO A 15 -5.28 7.70 -0.56
C PRO A 15 -6.14 7.30 0.65
N SER A 16 -5.92 6.09 1.16
CA SER A 16 -6.69 5.53 2.27
C SER A 16 -6.55 6.33 3.57
N ALA A 17 -5.44 7.03 3.77
CA ALA A 17 -5.19 7.95 4.87
C ALA A 17 -4.09 8.96 4.46
N PRO A 18 -3.96 10.08 5.20
CA PRO A 18 -2.76 10.92 5.11
C PRO A 18 -1.50 10.10 5.40
N LEU A 19 -0.43 10.34 4.64
CA LEU A 19 0.86 9.69 4.88
C LEU A 19 1.46 10.24 6.17
N GLN A 20 1.99 9.37 7.01
CA GLN A 20 2.74 9.79 8.19
C GLN A 20 4.23 9.72 7.86
N ARG A 21 4.94 10.84 7.97
CA ARG A 21 6.40 10.90 7.86
C ARG A 21 7.01 10.84 9.24
N GLY A 22 8.14 10.15 9.36
CA GLY A 22 8.91 10.06 10.59
C GLY A 22 10.32 9.56 10.38
N ARG A 23 11.02 9.29 11.48
CA ARG A 23 12.35 8.67 11.49
C ARG A 23 12.38 7.38 12.29
N TYR A 24 13.11 6.38 11.78
CA TYR A 24 13.38 5.13 12.47
C TYR A 24 14.82 4.68 12.15
N ALA A 25 15.59 4.29 13.16
CA ALA A 25 16.99 3.86 13.03
C ALA A 25 17.84 4.79 12.14
N GLY A 26 17.70 6.11 12.34
CA GLY A 26 18.43 7.14 11.58
C GLY A 26 17.90 7.41 10.16
N ARG A 27 16.96 6.62 9.64
CA ARG A 27 16.37 6.76 8.30
C ARG A 27 15.00 7.43 8.33
N GLU A 28 14.66 8.14 7.26
CA GLU A 28 13.28 8.58 7.05
C GLU A 28 12.40 7.37 6.72
N VAL A 29 11.18 7.37 7.27
CA VAL A 29 10.18 6.34 7.01
C VAL A 29 8.84 7.03 6.75
N LEU A 30 8.15 6.56 5.72
CA LEU A 30 6.78 6.92 5.40
C LEU A 30 5.86 5.76 5.81
N PHE A 31 4.74 6.08 6.43
CA PHE A 31 3.73 5.12 6.85
C PHE A 31 2.37 5.48 6.26
N LEU A 32 1.68 4.47 5.74
CA LEU A 32 0.34 4.60 5.18
C LEU A 32 -0.54 3.44 5.65
N ALA A 33 -1.64 3.75 6.32
CA ALA A 33 -2.62 2.75 6.74
C ALA A 33 -3.48 2.30 5.54
N ARG A 34 -3.29 1.06 5.07
CA ARG A 34 -4.02 0.50 3.91
C ARG A 34 -5.53 0.62 4.00
N HIS A 35 -6.10 0.34 5.17
CA HIS A 35 -7.55 0.36 5.39
C HIS A 35 -8.04 1.71 5.91
N GLY A 36 -7.19 2.73 5.90
CA GLY A 36 -7.44 4.03 6.50
C GLY A 36 -7.41 4.01 8.03
N HIS A 37 -7.71 5.14 8.65
CA HIS A 37 -7.83 5.30 10.09
C HIS A 37 -9.25 5.83 10.42
N PRO A 38 -10.07 5.14 11.23
CA PRO A 38 -9.77 3.94 12.02
C PRO A 38 -10.15 2.62 11.32
N HIS A 39 -9.48 2.23 10.22
CA HIS A 39 -9.70 0.94 9.52
C HIS A 39 -11.11 0.77 8.90
N ARG A 40 -11.47 1.66 7.97
CA ARG A 40 -12.82 1.74 7.37
C ARG A 40 -12.96 1.13 5.98
N PHE A 41 -11.86 0.97 5.24
CA PHE A 41 -11.93 0.52 3.85
C PHE A 41 -11.80 -1.00 3.77
N PRO A 42 -12.81 -1.75 3.28
CA PRO A 42 -12.65 -3.17 3.02
C PRO A 42 -11.63 -3.42 1.89
N PRO A 43 -11.00 -4.61 1.81
CA PRO A 43 -9.91 -4.88 0.86
C PRO A 43 -10.21 -4.56 -0.61
N HIS A 44 -11.46 -4.73 -1.06
CA HIS A 44 -11.90 -4.48 -2.43
C HIS A 44 -12.16 -2.99 -2.74
N GLN A 45 -12.25 -2.13 -1.73
CA GLN A 45 -12.42 -0.68 -1.88
C GLN A 45 -11.15 0.13 -1.58
N VAL A 46 -10.05 -0.54 -1.26
CA VAL A 46 -8.76 0.14 -1.06
C VAL A 46 -8.31 0.74 -2.39
N ASN A 47 -8.03 2.04 -2.39
CA ASN A 47 -7.50 2.73 -3.55
C ASN A 47 -5.98 2.51 -3.68
N TYR A 48 -5.59 1.33 -4.21
CA TYR A 48 -4.19 0.93 -4.32
C TYR A 48 -3.36 1.90 -5.18
N ARG A 49 -3.94 2.43 -6.27
CA ARG A 49 -3.26 3.40 -7.15
C ARG A 49 -2.95 4.69 -6.41
N ALA A 50 -3.92 5.29 -5.72
CA ALA A 50 -3.69 6.50 -4.94
C ALA A 50 -2.67 6.27 -3.81
N ASN A 51 -2.73 5.11 -3.13
CA ASN A 51 -1.80 4.79 -2.05
C ASN A 51 -0.35 4.71 -2.54
N LEU A 52 -0.09 3.96 -3.60
CA LEU A 52 1.25 3.79 -4.15
C LEU A 52 1.75 5.08 -4.82
N TRP A 53 0.88 5.81 -5.50
CA TRP A 53 1.21 7.11 -6.09
C TRP A 53 1.58 8.13 -5.02
N ALA A 54 0.83 8.22 -3.93
CA ALA A 54 1.13 9.12 -2.82
C ALA A 54 2.47 8.80 -2.16
N LEU A 55 2.79 7.52 -1.94
CA LEU A 55 4.10 7.08 -1.45
C LEU A 55 5.22 7.48 -2.41
N LYS A 56 5.03 7.28 -3.72
CA LYS A 56 6.00 7.67 -4.74
C LYS A 56 6.23 9.18 -4.77
N GLN A 57 5.16 9.98 -4.76
CA GLN A 57 5.25 11.45 -4.71
C GLN A 57 5.96 11.94 -3.45
N ALA A 58 5.77 11.27 -2.31
CA ALA A 58 6.44 11.59 -1.06
C ALA A 58 7.92 11.19 -1.01
N GLY A 59 8.44 10.55 -2.06
CA GLY A 59 9.85 10.16 -2.18
C GLY A 59 10.17 8.72 -1.75
N ALA A 60 9.18 7.84 -1.60
CA ALA A 60 9.45 6.44 -1.29
C ALA A 60 10.24 5.75 -2.42
N GLU A 61 11.40 5.20 -2.09
CA GLU A 61 12.23 4.39 -2.99
C GLU A 61 11.90 2.89 -2.92
N ALA A 62 11.40 2.44 -1.76
CA ALA A 62 11.00 1.07 -1.51
C ALA A 62 9.75 1.03 -0.62
N VAL A 63 8.95 -0.03 -0.76
CA VAL A 63 7.73 -0.25 0.03
C VAL A 63 7.81 -1.59 0.72
N ILE A 64 7.56 -1.61 2.02
CA ILE A 64 7.36 -2.83 2.81
C ILE A 64 5.88 -2.91 3.16
N ALA A 65 5.19 -3.91 2.64
CA ALA A 65 3.77 -4.14 2.92
C ALA A 65 3.62 -5.21 4.00
N VAL A 66 2.97 -4.87 5.12
CA VAL A 66 2.64 -5.82 6.19
C VAL A 66 1.20 -6.32 5.99
N ASN A 67 1.01 -7.63 6.06
CA ASN A 67 -0.27 -8.29 5.80
C ASN A 67 -0.56 -9.33 6.88
N ALA A 68 -1.80 -9.37 7.37
CA ALA A 68 -2.31 -10.52 8.11
C ALA A 68 -2.81 -11.57 7.11
N VAL A 69 -2.43 -12.84 7.30
CA VAL A 69 -2.75 -13.96 6.40
C VAL A 69 -3.01 -15.24 7.19
N GLY A 70 -3.68 -16.20 6.55
CA GLY A 70 -3.75 -17.59 7.04
C GLY A 70 -2.63 -18.44 6.46
N GLY A 71 -1.99 -19.25 7.28
CA GLY A 71 -1.00 -20.22 6.83
C GLY A 71 -1.64 -21.40 6.09
N ILE A 72 -1.04 -21.83 4.98
CA ILE A 72 -1.50 -22.96 4.15
C ILE A 72 -0.53 -24.14 4.16
N HIS A 73 0.47 -24.11 5.04
CA HIS A 73 1.49 -25.13 5.19
C HIS A 73 1.76 -25.36 6.68
N ALA A 74 2.09 -26.59 7.08
CA ALA A 74 2.29 -26.95 8.49
C ALA A 74 3.38 -26.10 9.20
N ALA A 75 4.39 -25.64 8.45
CA ALA A 75 5.44 -24.76 8.97
C ALA A 75 5.01 -23.27 9.13
N MET A 76 3.77 -22.92 8.76
CA MET A 76 3.25 -21.55 8.77
C MET A 76 2.15 -21.40 9.84
N GLY A 77 2.46 -21.80 11.07
CA GLY A 77 1.56 -21.64 12.22
C GLY A 77 1.40 -20.17 12.65
N THR A 78 0.45 -19.90 13.54
CA THR A 78 0.21 -18.57 14.11
C THR A 78 1.49 -17.96 14.69
N GLY A 79 1.65 -16.64 14.53
CA GLY A 79 2.81 -15.89 15.04
C GLY A 79 4.08 -15.98 14.17
N HIS A 80 4.08 -16.80 13.13
CA HIS A 80 5.20 -16.87 12.19
C HIS A 80 5.19 -15.69 11.23
N LEU A 81 6.38 -15.19 10.93
CA LEU A 81 6.61 -14.24 9.84
C LEU A 81 7.07 -14.98 8.60
N CYS A 82 6.52 -14.59 7.45
CA CYS A 82 6.89 -15.14 6.15
C CYS A 82 7.16 -13.99 5.18
N VAL A 83 8.22 -14.11 4.38
CA VAL A 83 8.54 -13.21 3.27
C VAL A 83 8.28 -13.95 1.96
N PRO A 84 7.10 -13.78 1.33
CA PRO A 84 6.80 -14.46 0.08
C PRO A 84 7.64 -13.89 -1.06
N HIS A 85 8.03 -14.76 -1.99
CA HIS A 85 8.77 -14.41 -3.21
C HIS A 85 7.95 -14.67 -4.49
N GLN A 86 6.72 -15.17 -4.33
CA GLN A 86 5.75 -15.46 -5.39
C GLN A 86 4.34 -15.08 -4.90
N LEU A 87 3.44 -14.85 -5.85
CA LEU A 87 2.03 -14.57 -5.59
C LEU A 87 1.16 -15.24 -6.66
N ILE A 88 -0.06 -15.61 -6.28
CA ILE A 88 -1.13 -15.97 -7.20
C ILE A 88 -2.22 -14.92 -6.99
N ASP A 89 -2.61 -14.21 -8.05
CA ASP A 89 -3.63 -13.17 -7.96
C ASP A 89 -5.02 -13.76 -8.30
N TYR A 90 -5.87 -13.90 -7.29
CA TYR A 90 -7.28 -14.29 -7.43
C TYR A 90 -8.25 -13.11 -7.27
N THR A 91 -7.74 -11.87 -7.25
CA THR A 91 -8.60 -10.70 -7.09
C THR A 91 -9.31 -10.33 -8.39
N SER A 92 -10.42 -9.61 -8.26
CA SER A 92 -11.19 -9.07 -9.38
C SER A 92 -11.83 -7.74 -8.99
N GLY A 93 -12.21 -6.93 -9.99
CA GLY A 93 -12.98 -5.70 -9.79
C GLY A 93 -12.21 -4.52 -9.18
N ARG A 94 -10.87 -4.60 -9.05
CA ARG A 94 -10.04 -3.49 -8.61
C ARG A 94 -9.24 -2.91 -9.78
N GLU A 95 -8.80 -1.68 -9.64
CA GLU A 95 -7.91 -1.03 -10.61
C GLU A 95 -6.46 -1.46 -10.35
N HIS A 96 -5.81 -2.09 -11.33
CA HIS A 96 -4.50 -2.74 -11.16
C HIS A 96 -3.33 -2.03 -11.84
N THR A 97 -3.60 -1.04 -12.68
CA THR A 97 -2.59 -0.35 -13.48
C THR A 97 -2.82 1.16 -13.51
N TYR A 98 -1.73 1.91 -13.67
CA TYR A 98 -1.78 3.34 -13.96
C TYR A 98 -2.10 3.64 -15.43
N PHE A 99 -1.89 2.66 -16.31
CA PHE A 99 -2.16 2.72 -17.74
C PHE A 99 -3.61 2.31 -17.99
N ALA A 100 -4.56 3.19 -17.67
CA ALA A 100 -5.99 2.99 -17.87
C ALA A 100 -6.65 4.33 -18.28
N GLY A 101 -7.76 4.27 -19.00
CA GLY A 101 -8.45 5.45 -19.56
C GLY A 101 -8.00 5.78 -20.98
N ASP A 102 -8.00 7.07 -21.35
CA ASP A 102 -7.52 7.52 -22.66
C ASP A 102 -5.99 7.57 -22.65
N ILE A 103 -5.37 6.55 -23.26
CA ILE A 103 -3.93 6.40 -23.34
C ILE A 103 -3.53 6.59 -24.81
N GLU A 104 -2.70 7.59 -25.11
CA GLU A 104 -2.24 7.83 -26.49
C GLU A 104 -1.29 6.74 -27.00
N HIS A 105 -0.58 6.05 -26.09
CA HIS A 105 0.35 4.99 -26.43
C HIS A 105 0.36 3.93 -25.33
N VAL A 106 0.19 2.66 -25.73
CA VAL A 106 0.53 1.49 -24.93
C VAL A 106 1.63 0.73 -25.68
N THR A 107 2.65 0.26 -24.96
CA THR A 107 3.78 -0.45 -25.57
C THR A 107 3.40 -1.87 -25.96
#